data_AF-A0A8X6JCD5-F1
#
_entry.id   AF-A0A8X6JCD5-F1
#
_cell.length_a   1.000
_cell.length_b   1.000
_cell.length_c   1.000
_cell.angle_alpha   90.00
_cell.angle_beta   90.00
_cell.angle_gamma   90.00
#
_symmetry.space_group_name_H-M   'P 1'
#
loop_
_entity.id
_entity.type
_entity.pdbx_description
1 polymer ?
#
loop_
_entity_poly.entity_id
_entity_poly.type
_entity_poly.pdbx_seq_one_letter_code
_entity_poly.pdbx_strand_id
1 'polypeptide(L)'
;MASALPDMGTILGGTMDLHGYNISLACFHGINFRSKAWAIFSMRKPTISFATEAQDVVKDDGSIATHIVQNLSYALGSSSTETAQHASMATVCRISRNVLFPPQFRSMHEWFHYAFATSELDDVGRFPVLEHDRENTNDRRVSMPTKGPEFNHNMEVIFALPSMQLHLKTEHLQPARPISTGGPKPTVDCSFVTEFDDHIFVAVDAEAFFFLHDLITSYIKEKEMCPGSLALSSKSLELSHKLVSWKNQDSTWHQPTG
;
A
#
# COMPACT_ATOMS: atom_id res chain seq x y z
N MET A 1 27.03 -34.56 -17.41
CA MET A 1 26.20 -34.52 -16.19
C MET A 1 24.76 -34.49 -16.66
N ALA A 2 23.97 -35.50 -16.32
CA ALA A 2 22.54 -35.51 -16.64
C ALA A 2 21.84 -34.43 -15.81
N SER A 3 21.01 -33.59 -16.43
CA SER A 3 20.17 -32.62 -15.72
C SER A 3 19.19 -33.38 -14.83
N ALA A 4 19.05 -32.96 -13.57
CA ALA A 4 18.13 -33.56 -12.60
C ALA A 4 16.65 -33.27 -12.89
N LEU A 5 16.37 -32.44 -13.90
CA LEU A 5 15.03 -32.01 -14.28
C LEU A 5 14.64 -32.61 -15.64
N PRO A 6 13.36 -33.00 -15.83
CA PRO A 6 12.83 -33.42 -17.12
C PRO A 6 12.99 -32.32 -18.18
N ASP A 7 13.21 -32.74 -19.43
CA ASP A 7 13.36 -31.82 -20.58
C ASP A 7 12.09 -31.00 -20.87
N MET A 8 10.91 -31.49 -20.48
CA MET A 8 9.62 -30.82 -20.67
C MET A 8 8.70 -31.06 -19.47
N GLY A 9 7.77 -30.13 -19.23
CA GLY A 9 6.75 -30.25 -18.18
C GLY A 9 7.18 -29.77 -16.80
N THR A 10 8.44 -29.31 -16.65
CA THR A 10 8.91 -28.67 -15.41
C THR A 10 8.16 -27.36 -15.18
N ILE A 11 7.54 -27.23 -14.00
CA ILE A 11 6.93 -25.97 -13.53
C ILE A 11 7.94 -25.31 -12.59
N LEU A 12 8.31 -24.07 -12.91
CA LEU A 12 9.14 -23.22 -12.08
C LEU A 12 8.27 -22.16 -11.43
N GLY A 13 8.42 -21.96 -10.13
CA GLY A 13 7.59 -21.00 -9.44
C GLY A 13 8.09 -20.68 -8.05
N GLY A 14 7.34 -19.82 -7.38
CA GLY A 14 7.60 -19.43 -6.01
C GLY A 14 6.42 -18.66 -5.43
N THR A 15 6.35 -18.68 -4.10
CA THR A 15 5.35 -17.94 -3.34
C THR A 15 6.04 -16.99 -2.35
N MET A 16 5.36 -15.89 -2.03
CA MET A 16 5.77 -14.92 -1.03
C MET A 16 4.53 -14.49 -0.23
N ASP A 17 4.61 -14.64 1.08
CA ASP A 17 3.57 -14.21 2.01
C ASP A 17 4.11 -13.15 2.96
N LEU A 18 3.37 -12.05 3.11
CA LEU A 18 3.65 -10.97 4.05
C LEU A 18 2.42 -10.71 4.89
N HIS A 19 2.57 -10.79 6.21
CA HIS A 19 1.53 -10.48 7.18
C HIS A 19 1.97 -9.33 8.08
N GLY A 20 1.18 -8.25 8.11
CA GLY A 20 1.32 -7.17 9.06
C GLY A 20 0.24 -7.23 10.13
N TYR A 21 0.53 -6.69 11.32
CA TYR A 21 -0.49 -6.51 12.35
C TYR A 21 -1.18 -5.15 12.20
N ASN A 22 -0.42 -4.06 12.32
CA ASN A 22 -0.87 -2.70 12.01
C ASN A 22 0.21 -2.00 11.19
N ILE A 23 -0.20 -1.26 10.17
CA ILE A 23 0.70 -0.39 9.39
C ILE A 23 0.10 1.00 9.43
N SER A 24 0.88 1.97 9.91
CA SER A 24 0.47 3.37 9.93
C SER A 24 1.56 4.29 9.40
N LEU A 25 1.15 5.34 8.70
CA LEU A 25 2.01 6.32 8.05
C LEU A 25 1.48 7.72 8.33
N ALA A 26 2.32 8.60 8.87
CA ALA A 26 2.00 10.02 9.04
C ALA A 26 2.67 10.85 7.92
N CYS A 27 1.88 11.66 7.23
CA CYS A 27 2.31 12.48 6.10
C CYS A 27 2.06 13.95 6.38
N PHE A 28 3.14 14.72 6.57
CA PHE A 28 3.08 16.16 6.73
C PHE A 28 3.17 16.86 5.39
N HIS A 29 2.59 18.05 5.29
CA HIS A 29 2.79 18.88 4.11
C HIS A 29 4.22 19.45 4.11
N GLY A 30 4.99 19.12 3.07
CA GLY A 30 6.40 19.52 2.90
C GLY A 30 7.38 18.85 3.87
N ILE A 31 8.66 19.21 3.76
CA ILE A 31 9.78 18.52 4.43
C ILE A 31 9.99 18.84 5.93
N ASN A 32 9.23 19.78 6.51
CA ASN A 32 9.64 20.43 7.77
C ASN A 32 8.75 20.17 8.99
N PHE A 33 7.78 19.24 8.97
CA PHE A 33 6.85 18.93 10.09
C PHE A 33 6.08 20.15 10.68
N ARG A 34 6.17 21.33 10.04
CA ARG A 34 5.61 22.59 10.56
C ARG A 34 4.15 22.79 10.23
N SER A 35 3.62 22.01 9.29
CA SER A 35 2.22 22.10 8.85
C SER A 35 1.26 22.05 10.04
N LYS A 36 0.19 22.84 9.98
CA LYS A 36 -0.87 22.82 11.01
C LYS A 36 -1.70 21.53 10.93
N ALA A 37 -1.69 20.85 9.79
CA ALA A 37 -2.38 19.59 9.58
C ALA A 37 -1.52 18.58 8.82
N TRP A 38 -1.71 17.29 9.12
CA TRP A 38 -1.06 16.15 8.47
C TRP A 38 -2.08 15.03 8.29
N ALA A 39 -1.80 14.11 7.37
CA ALA A 39 -2.62 12.91 7.22
C ALA A 39 -2.02 11.74 8.00
N ILE A 40 -2.86 10.88 8.54
CA ILE A 40 -2.49 9.55 8.99
C ILE A 40 -3.22 8.53 8.11
N PHE A 41 -2.46 7.62 7.53
CA PHE A 41 -2.95 6.45 6.83
C PHE A 41 -2.71 5.25 7.74
N SER A 42 -3.74 4.48 8.04
CA SER A 42 -3.60 3.29 8.90
C SER A 42 -4.31 2.10 8.30
N MET A 43 -3.75 0.91 8.52
CA MET A 43 -4.26 -0.37 8.04
C MET A 43 -4.11 -1.44 9.12
N ARG A 44 -5.13 -2.28 9.26
CA ARG A 44 -5.23 -3.40 10.20
C ARG A 44 -5.13 -4.72 9.49
N LYS A 45 -4.31 -5.60 10.06
CA LYS A 45 -4.06 -6.96 9.59
C LYS A 45 -3.81 -7.04 8.06
N PRO A 46 -2.98 -6.18 7.45
CA PRO A 46 -2.72 -6.26 6.01
C PRO A 46 -1.99 -7.56 5.68
N THR A 47 -2.47 -8.28 4.67
CA THR A 47 -1.85 -9.51 4.18
C THR A 47 -1.63 -9.41 2.68
N ILE A 48 -0.43 -9.77 2.22
CA ILE A 48 -0.08 -9.88 0.81
C ILE A 48 0.38 -11.32 0.56
N SER A 49 -0.16 -11.94 -0.48
CA SER A 49 0.28 -13.25 -1.00
C SER A 49 0.58 -13.09 -2.48
N PHE A 50 1.78 -13.42 -2.91
CA PHE A 50 2.16 -13.47 -4.30
C PHE A 50 2.59 -14.89 -4.68
N ALA A 51 2.09 -15.39 -5.81
CA ALA A 51 2.49 -16.67 -6.38
C ALA A 51 2.80 -16.47 -7.86
N THR A 52 3.90 -17.05 -8.33
CA THR A 52 4.25 -17.06 -9.75
C THR A 52 4.58 -18.48 -10.19
N GLU A 53 4.11 -18.83 -11.38
CA GLU A 53 4.37 -20.11 -12.02
C GLU A 53 4.75 -19.85 -13.48
N ALA A 54 5.71 -20.61 -13.98
CA ALA A 54 6.20 -20.58 -15.33
C ALA A 54 6.42 -22.00 -15.82
N GLN A 55 5.89 -22.32 -16.99
CA GLN A 55 6.00 -23.64 -17.60
C GLN A 55 6.21 -23.51 -19.10
N ASP A 56 7.12 -24.30 -19.65
CA ASP A 56 7.26 -24.39 -21.10
C ASP A 56 6.10 -25.19 -21.71
N VAL A 57 5.51 -24.61 -22.75
CA VAL A 57 4.41 -25.16 -23.54
C VAL A 57 4.82 -25.26 -25.00
N VAL A 58 4.40 -26.34 -25.65
CA VAL A 58 4.59 -26.53 -27.09
C VAL A 58 3.34 -26.01 -27.79
N LYS A 59 3.51 -25.06 -28.71
CA LYS A 59 2.43 -24.51 -29.54
C LYS A 59 2.09 -25.45 -30.69
N ASP A 60 0.95 -25.19 -31.33
CA ASP A 60 0.47 -25.96 -32.48
C ASP A 60 1.46 -25.97 -33.67
N ASP A 61 2.30 -24.94 -33.80
CA ASP A 61 3.34 -24.82 -34.83
C ASP A 61 4.65 -25.54 -34.45
N GLY A 62 4.68 -26.25 -33.31
CA GLY A 62 5.85 -26.94 -32.77
C GLY A 62 6.87 -26.03 -32.09
N SER A 63 6.62 -24.72 -32.01
CA SER A 63 7.48 -23.79 -31.28
C SER A 63 7.26 -23.88 -29.77
N ILE A 64 8.31 -23.60 -29.00
CA ILE A 64 8.26 -23.56 -27.54
C ILE A 64 8.02 -22.11 -27.08
N ALA A 65 7.10 -21.95 -26.15
CA ALA A 65 6.91 -20.72 -25.39
C ALA A 65 6.78 -21.03 -23.91
N THR A 66 7.06 -20.05 -23.07
CA THR A 66 6.87 -20.16 -21.62
C THR A 66 5.54 -19.51 -21.27
N HIS A 67 4.61 -20.30 -20.73
CA HIS A 67 3.38 -19.81 -20.13
C HIS A 67 3.68 -19.36 -18.70
N ILE A 68 3.33 -18.12 -18.37
CA ILE A 68 3.62 -17.51 -17.08
C ILE A 68 2.31 -17.02 -16.48
N VAL A 69 2.03 -17.46 -15.25
CA VAL A 69 0.87 -17.06 -14.45
C VAL A 69 1.37 -16.43 -13.16
N GLN A 70 0.82 -15.28 -12.80
CA GLN A 70 1.15 -14.60 -11.55
C GLN A 70 -0.14 -14.20 -10.84
N ASN A 71 -0.22 -14.52 -9.55
CA ASN A 71 -1.36 -14.19 -8.71
C ASN A 71 -0.86 -13.33 -7.55
N LEU A 72 -1.42 -12.13 -7.41
CA LEU A 72 -1.22 -11.25 -6.28
C LEU A 72 -2.55 -11.10 -5.55
N SER A 73 -2.59 -11.56 -4.31
CA SER A 73 -3.73 -11.38 -3.41
C SER A 73 -3.36 -10.41 -2.30
N TYR A 74 -4.25 -9.48 -2.00
CA TYR A 74 -4.14 -8.56 -0.89
C TYR A 74 -5.43 -8.59 -0.07
N ALA A 75 -5.30 -8.57 1.25
CA ALA A 75 -6.43 -8.50 2.15
C ALA A 75 -6.19 -7.54 3.31
N LEU A 76 -7.26 -6.91 3.77
CA LEU A 76 -7.33 -6.15 5.01
C LEU A 76 -8.32 -6.83 5.96
N GLY A 77 -7.91 -7.03 7.21
CA GLY A 77 -8.69 -7.81 8.18
C GLY A 77 -8.55 -9.32 7.98
N SER A 78 -9.35 -10.09 8.69
CA SER A 78 -9.37 -11.56 8.61
C SER A 78 -10.68 -12.05 8.01
N SER A 79 -10.62 -12.89 6.98
CA SER A 79 -11.76 -13.48 6.27
C SER A 79 -12.54 -14.54 7.07
N SER A 80 -12.34 -14.62 8.39
CA SER A 80 -12.96 -15.64 9.25
C SER A 80 -13.66 -15.01 10.46
N THR A 81 -15.00 -15.00 10.40
CA THR A 81 -15.94 -15.23 11.52
C THR A 81 -15.72 -14.50 12.85
N GLU A 82 -14.96 -13.41 12.91
CA GLU A 82 -15.02 -12.49 14.05
C GLU A 82 -16.18 -11.53 13.79
N THR A 83 -17.30 -11.82 14.47
CA THR A 83 -18.49 -10.99 14.65
C THR A 83 -18.32 -9.55 14.18
N ALA A 84 -19.18 -9.16 13.24
CA ALA A 84 -19.41 -7.81 12.74
C ALA A 84 -19.30 -6.72 13.83
N GLN A 85 -18.09 -6.33 14.16
CA GLN A 85 -17.81 -5.03 14.74
C GLN A 85 -17.53 -4.17 13.52
N HIS A 86 -18.32 -3.11 13.34
CA HIS A 86 -18.18 -2.06 12.32
C HIS A 86 -16.84 -1.29 12.45
N ALA A 87 -15.73 -2.01 12.60
CA ALA A 87 -14.41 -1.46 12.78
C ALA A 87 -13.77 -1.32 11.40
N SER A 88 -13.45 -0.09 11.02
CA SER A 88 -12.71 0.20 9.79
C SER A 88 -11.35 -0.49 9.83
N MET A 89 -11.02 -1.27 8.80
CA MET A 89 -9.75 -1.96 8.65
C MET A 89 -8.67 -1.07 8.05
N ALA A 90 -9.04 -0.05 7.29
CA ALA A 90 -8.13 1.01 6.93
C ALA A 90 -8.79 2.37 7.09
N THR A 91 -7.99 3.38 7.44
CA THR A 91 -8.46 4.75 7.63
C THR A 91 -7.49 5.75 7.02
N VAL A 92 -8.05 6.81 6.46
CA VAL A 92 -7.32 8.03 6.10
C VAL A 92 -7.88 9.15 6.94
N CYS A 93 -7.07 9.71 7.82
CA CYS A 93 -7.49 10.74 8.77
C CYS A 93 -6.68 12.01 8.56
N ARG A 94 -7.33 13.16 8.62
CA ARG A 94 -6.68 14.46 8.77
C ARG A 94 -6.53 14.75 10.25
N ILE A 95 -5.31 15.00 10.69
CA ILE A 95 -5.01 15.49 12.02
C ILE A 95 -4.67 16.96 11.92
N SER A 96 -5.21 17.77 12.82
CA SER A 96 -4.88 19.18 12.91
C SER A 96 -4.56 19.57 14.35
N ARG A 97 -3.57 20.44 14.52
CA ARG A 97 -3.23 20.99 15.83
C ARG A 97 -4.06 22.23 16.15
N ASN A 98 -4.47 22.34 17.40
CA ASN A 98 -5.20 23.49 17.92
C ASN A 98 -4.29 24.66 18.34
N VAL A 99 -2.99 24.42 18.48
CA VAL A 99 -1.99 25.45 18.85
C VAL A 99 -1.41 26.15 17.61
N LEU A 100 -1.17 27.46 17.74
CA LEU A 100 -0.71 28.31 16.63
C LEU A 100 0.70 27.92 16.16
N PHE A 101 1.62 27.73 17.12
CA PHE A 101 3.02 27.44 16.83
C PHE A 101 3.30 25.93 16.86
N PRO A 102 4.13 25.42 15.92
CA PRO A 102 4.59 24.04 15.99
C PRO A 102 5.40 23.82 17.27
N PRO A 103 5.35 22.62 17.86
CA PRO A 103 6.27 22.26 18.93
C PRO A 103 7.73 22.33 18.44
N GLN A 104 8.64 22.68 19.34
CA GLN A 104 10.08 22.79 19.06
C GLN A 104 10.83 21.49 19.40
N PHE A 105 10.31 20.36 18.94
CA PHE A 105 10.94 19.06 19.17
C PHE A 105 12.28 18.96 18.45
N ARG A 106 13.22 18.25 19.08
CA ARG A 106 14.58 18.08 18.57
C ARG A 106 14.84 16.68 18.05
N SER A 107 14.04 15.69 18.48
CA SER A 107 14.19 14.30 18.07
C SER A 107 13.05 13.84 17.15
N MET A 108 13.35 12.87 16.28
CA MET A 108 12.33 12.20 15.47
C MET A 108 11.34 11.41 16.33
N HIS A 109 11.79 10.92 17.48
CA HIS A 109 10.96 10.20 18.44
C HIS A 109 9.82 11.08 18.98
N GLU A 110 10.11 12.32 19.37
CA GLU A 110 9.08 13.27 19.80
C GLU A 110 8.09 13.60 18.68
N TRP A 111 8.57 13.80 17.45
CA TRP A 111 7.70 14.02 16.29
C TRP A 111 6.81 12.82 15.99
N PHE A 112 7.31 11.59 16.18
CA PHE A 112 6.54 10.37 16.02
C PHE A 112 5.42 10.29 17.05
N HIS A 113 5.72 10.49 18.34
CA HIS A 113 4.70 10.52 19.39
C HIS A 113 3.66 11.62 19.19
N TYR A 114 4.09 12.79 18.74
CA TYR A 114 3.20 13.89 18.41
C TYR A 114 2.29 13.56 17.24
N ALA A 115 2.85 13.06 16.13
CA ALA A 115 2.10 12.77 14.92
C ALA A 115 1.02 11.70 15.13
N PHE A 116 1.31 10.67 15.93
CA PHE A 116 0.42 9.54 16.19
C PHE A 116 -0.37 9.64 17.49
N ALA A 117 -0.39 10.80 18.16
CA ALA A 117 -1.04 10.96 19.47
C ALA A 117 -2.53 10.62 19.50
N THR A 118 -3.23 10.70 18.36
CA THR A 118 -4.65 10.36 18.22
C THR A 118 -4.88 8.97 17.62
N SER A 119 -3.82 8.25 17.26
CA SER A 119 -3.95 6.91 16.66
C SER A 119 -4.19 5.88 17.77
N GLU A 120 -5.33 5.19 17.70
CA GLU A 120 -5.63 4.06 18.59
C GLU A 120 -4.91 2.76 18.17
N LEU A 121 -4.38 2.74 16.94
CA LEU A 121 -3.84 1.53 16.31
C LEU A 121 -2.39 1.25 16.65
N ASP A 122 -1.67 2.32 16.91
CA ASP A 122 -0.24 2.28 17.13
C ASP A 122 -0.07 2.42 18.64
N ASP A 123 0.28 1.34 19.32
CA ASP A 123 0.77 1.44 20.69
C ASP A 123 2.17 2.06 20.63
N VAL A 124 2.19 3.39 20.41
CA VAL A 124 3.36 4.19 20.06
C VAL A 124 4.45 4.02 21.12
N GLY A 125 4.05 3.73 22.37
CA GLY A 125 4.96 3.46 23.49
C GLY A 125 5.79 2.17 23.37
N ARG A 126 5.44 1.27 22.45
CA ARG A 126 6.21 0.02 22.18
C ARG A 126 7.27 0.18 21.10
N PHE A 127 7.35 1.32 20.42
CA PHE A 127 8.35 1.51 19.37
C PHE A 127 9.77 1.57 19.98
N PRO A 128 10.73 0.77 19.46
CA PRO A 128 12.10 0.79 19.95
C PRO A 128 12.75 2.15 19.65
N VAL A 129 13.28 2.80 20.68
CA VAL A 129 14.09 4.01 20.52
C VAL A 129 15.46 3.58 19.98
N LEU A 130 15.67 3.76 18.68
CA LEU A 130 16.94 3.43 18.02
C LEU A 130 18.06 4.44 18.34
N GLU A 131 17.72 5.60 18.91
CA GLU A 131 18.67 6.57 19.45
C GLU A 131 19.19 6.09 20.80
N HIS A 132 20.02 5.04 20.80
CA HIS A 132 20.95 4.82 21.90
C HIS A 132 22.18 5.67 21.62
N ASP A 133 22.18 6.89 22.17
CA ASP A 133 23.38 7.69 22.24
C ASP A 133 24.46 6.87 22.95
N ARG A 134 25.63 6.83 22.33
CA ARG A 134 26.85 6.22 22.90
C ARG A 134 27.29 7.06 24.08
N GLU A 135 26.72 6.87 25.26
CA GLU A 135 27.37 7.25 26.52
C GLU A 135 26.66 6.62 27.73
N ASN A 136 27.26 5.54 28.22
CA ASN A 136 27.43 5.14 29.62
C ASN A 136 26.32 5.39 30.66
N THR A 137 26.07 4.30 31.40
CA THR A 137 25.57 4.17 32.79
C THR A 137 24.08 3.90 33.04
N ASN A 138 23.88 2.71 33.63
CA ASN A 138 22.85 2.31 34.59
C ASN A 138 21.39 2.35 34.13
N ASP A 139 20.93 1.15 33.73
CA ASP A 139 19.77 0.47 34.31
C ASP A 139 18.62 1.40 34.75
N ARG A 140 17.96 1.99 33.77
CA ARG A 140 16.60 2.50 33.93
C ARG A 140 15.81 1.99 32.76
N ARG A 141 15.07 0.89 32.98
CA ARG A 141 13.83 0.63 32.24
C ARG A 141 13.01 1.91 32.35
N VAL A 142 13.07 2.76 31.32
CA VAL A 142 12.25 3.97 31.23
C VAL A 142 10.83 3.45 31.08
N SER A 143 10.16 3.23 32.21
CA SER A 143 8.71 3.12 32.27
C SER A 143 8.18 4.49 31.85
N MET A 144 8.06 4.69 30.55
CA MET A 144 7.38 5.86 30.00
C MET A 144 5.95 5.87 30.55
N PRO A 145 5.43 7.05 30.93
CA PRO A 145 4.05 7.16 31.38
C PRO A 145 3.13 6.59 30.30
N THR A 146 2.21 5.71 30.69
CA THR A 146 1.22 5.05 29.83
C THR A 146 0.26 6.01 29.14
N LYS A 147 0.37 7.32 29.43
CA LYS A 147 -0.31 8.41 28.73
C LYS A 147 0.73 9.47 28.39
N GLY A 148 1.04 9.59 27.10
CA GLY A 148 1.81 10.73 26.59
C GLY A 148 1.07 12.05 26.82
N PRO A 149 1.75 13.20 26.69
CA PRO A 149 1.10 14.51 26.79
C PRO A 149 -0.07 14.62 25.81
N GLU A 150 -1.23 15.05 26.30
CA GLU A 150 -2.41 15.29 25.45
C GLU A 150 -2.13 16.52 24.58
N PHE A 151 -1.72 16.30 23.33
CA PHE A 151 -1.41 17.38 22.39
C PHE A 151 -2.65 18.12 21.86
N ASN A 152 -3.86 17.72 22.30
CA ASN A 152 -5.14 18.30 21.92
C ASN A 152 -5.27 18.50 20.40
N HIS A 153 -5.02 17.43 19.65
CA HIS A 153 -5.21 17.40 18.21
C HIS A 153 -6.68 17.12 17.88
N ASN A 154 -7.17 17.75 16.82
CA ASN A 154 -8.45 17.38 16.21
C ASN A 154 -8.20 16.33 15.11
N MET A 155 -9.03 15.28 15.10
CA MET A 155 -8.95 14.16 14.16
C MET A 155 -10.23 14.06 13.35
N GLU A 156 -10.09 14.12 12.03
CA GLU A 156 -11.19 14.04 11.07
C GLU A 156 -10.97 12.83 10.16
N VAL A 157 -11.88 11.86 10.18
CA VAL A 157 -11.80 10.70 9.28
C VAL A 157 -12.26 11.13 7.89
N ILE A 158 -11.39 10.97 6.89
CA ILE A 158 -11.66 11.26 5.48
C ILE A 158 -12.21 10.02 4.78
N PHE A 159 -11.52 8.89 4.95
CA PHE A 159 -11.93 7.59 4.42
C PHE A 159 -11.83 6.54 5.51
N ALA A 160 -12.78 5.61 5.52
CA ALA A 160 -12.71 4.40 6.31
C ALA A 160 -13.14 3.22 5.45
N LEU A 161 -12.25 2.26 5.26
CA LEU A 161 -12.49 1.07 4.46
C LEU A 161 -12.79 -0.09 5.41
N PRO A 162 -13.80 -0.92 5.09
CA PRO A 162 -14.05 -2.16 5.82
C PRO A 162 -12.97 -3.20 5.48
N SER A 163 -13.17 -4.42 5.98
CA SER A 163 -12.45 -5.58 5.44
C SER A 163 -12.62 -5.64 3.93
N MET A 164 -11.52 -5.92 3.24
CA MET A 164 -11.51 -6.00 1.79
C MET A 164 -10.51 -7.03 1.30
N GLN A 165 -10.78 -7.58 0.12
CA GLN A 165 -9.90 -8.48 -0.60
C GLN A 165 -9.70 -7.97 -2.02
N LEU A 166 -8.50 -8.18 -2.53
CA LEU A 166 -8.07 -7.81 -3.87
C LEU A 166 -7.32 -8.99 -4.46
N HIS A 167 -7.69 -9.37 -5.68
CA HIS A 167 -7.05 -10.42 -6.44
C HIS A 167 -6.68 -9.90 -7.82
N LEU A 168 -5.37 -9.86 -8.08
CA LEU A 168 -4.80 -9.60 -9.39
C LEU A 168 -4.23 -10.91 -9.93
N LYS A 169 -4.71 -11.35 -11.09
CA LYS A 169 -4.10 -12.44 -11.85
C LYS A 169 -3.59 -11.89 -13.18
N THR A 170 -2.34 -12.18 -13.50
CA THR A 170 -1.76 -11.93 -14.81
C THR A 170 -1.38 -13.26 -15.46
N GLU A 171 -1.55 -13.32 -16.78
CA GLU A 171 -1.27 -14.50 -17.57
C GLU A 171 -0.71 -14.07 -18.93
N HIS A 172 0.41 -14.66 -19.35
CA HIS A 172 0.98 -14.38 -20.65
C HIS A 172 1.81 -15.54 -21.20
N LEU A 173 1.93 -15.56 -22.52
CA LEU A 173 2.82 -16.47 -23.25
C LEU A 173 4.05 -15.71 -23.73
N GLN A 174 5.20 -16.06 -23.18
CA GLN A 174 6.49 -15.51 -23.59
C GLN A 174 7.15 -16.44 -24.63
N PRO A 175 7.42 -15.97 -25.86
CA PRO A 175 8.14 -16.77 -26.84
C PRO A 175 9.60 -17.01 -26.42
N ALA A 176 10.19 -18.14 -26.82
CA ALA A 176 11.58 -18.48 -26.53
C ALA A 176 12.61 -17.49 -27.13
N ARG A 177 12.21 -16.70 -28.13
CA ARG A 177 13.03 -15.66 -28.75
C ARG A 177 12.34 -14.29 -28.61
N PRO A 178 13.11 -13.20 -28.39
CA PRO A 178 12.57 -11.85 -28.40
C PRO A 178 11.85 -11.54 -29.71
N ILE A 179 10.71 -10.85 -29.62
CA ILE A 179 9.92 -10.46 -30.78
C ILE A 179 10.69 -9.37 -31.55
N SER A 180 10.82 -9.52 -32.87
CA SER A 180 11.48 -8.54 -33.73
C SER A 180 10.69 -7.22 -33.76
N THR A 181 11.41 -6.10 -33.97
CA THR A 181 10.80 -4.78 -34.17
C THR A 181 9.93 -4.80 -35.43
N GLY A 182 8.61 -4.98 -35.26
CA GLY A 182 7.63 -5.10 -36.35
C GLY A 182 6.65 -6.27 -36.20
N GLY A 183 6.90 -7.21 -35.29
CA GLY A 183 5.99 -8.31 -34.97
C GLY A 183 4.80 -7.90 -34.08
N PRO A 184 3.83 -8.80 -33.86
CA PRO A 184 2.72 -8.59 -32.93
C PRO A 184 3.27 -8.31 -31.53
N LYS A 185 2.70 -7.32 -30.84
CA LYS A 185 3.12 -6.96 -29.49
C LYS A 185 2.74 -8.09 -28.51
N PRO A 186 3.60 -8.40 -27.53
CA PRO A 186 3.23 -9.36 -26.49
C PRO A 186 1.99 -8.84 -25.75
N THR A 187 1.07 -9.75 -25.44
CA THR A 187 -0.17 -9.45 -24.72
C THR A 187 -0.12 -10.14 -23.37
N VAL A 188 -0.60 -9.45 -22.35
CA VAL A 188 -0.74 -9.97 -20.99
C VAL A 188 -2.20 -9.86 -20.64
N ASP A 189 -2.83 -11.00 -20.39
CA ASP A 189 -4.19 -11.07 -19.88
C ASP A 189 -4.15 -10.76 -18.38
N CYS A 190 -5.04 -9.88 -17.95
CA CYS A 190 -5.04 -9.36 -16.60
C CYS A 190 -6.48 -9.31 -16.07
N SER A 191 -6.71 -9.94 -14.92
CA SER A 191 -7.96 -9.80 -14.16
C SER A 191 -7.65 -9.19 -12.81
N PHE A 192 -8.38 -8.13 -12.47
CA PHE A 192 -8.28 -7.46 -11.18
C PHE A 192 -9.68 -7.40 -10.56
N VAL A 193 -9.84 -8.06 -9.42
CA VAL A 193 -11.11 -8.15 -8.68
C VAL A 193 -10.88 -7.58 -7.29
N THR A 194 -11.83 -6.78 -6.82
CA THR A 194 -11.82 -6.25 -5.45
C THR A 194 -13.20 -6.43 -4.84
N GLU A 195 -13.23 -6.86 -3.58
CA GLU A 195 -14.45 -7.11 -2.82
C GLU A 195 -14.35 -6.44 -1.45
N PHE A 196 -15.46 -5.87 -0.98
CA PHE A 196 -15.59 -5.23 0.32
C PHE A 196 -16.71 -5.90 1.10
N ASP A 197 -16.49 -6.13 2.38
CA ASP A 197 -17.51 -6.74 3.25
C ASP A 197 -18.62 -5.74 3.64
N ASP A 198 -18.38 -4.43 3.48
CA ASP A 198 -19.33 -3.35 3.78
C ASP A 198 -19.07 -2.12 2.89
N HIS A 199 -19.77 -1.02 3.15
CA HIS A 199 -19.61 0.26 2.48
C HIS A 199 -18.30 0.96 2.88
N ILE A 200 -17.69 1.64 1.93
CA ILE A 200 -16.60 2.57 2.21
C ILE A 200 -17.21 3.83 2.83
N PHE A 201 -16.75 4.18 4.03
CA PHE A 201 -17.07 5.46 4.63
C PHE A 201 -16.23 6.56 3.99
N VAL A 202 -16.89 7.68 3.68
CA VAL A 202 -16.30 8.84 3.06
C VAL A 202 -16.79 10.09 3.80
N ALA A 203 -15.89 11.02 4.11
CA ALA A 203 -16.24 12.29 4.72
C ALA A 203 -17.22 13.11 3.87
N VAL A 204 -18.09 13.85 4.53
CA VAL A 204 -19.03 14.77 3.89
C VAL A 204 -18.37 16.12 3.59
N ASP A 205 -17.36 16.50 4.36
CA ASP A 205 -16.68 17.79 4.23
C ASP A 205 -15.70 17.80 3.05
N ALA A 206 -15.98 18.66 2.06
CA ALA A 206 -15.14 18.85 0.87
C ALA A 206 -13.73 19.35 1.21
N GLU A 207 -13.56 20.12 2.31
CA GLU A 207 -12.25 20.64 2.72
C GLU A 207 -11.27 19.51 3.05
N ALA A 208 -11.77 18.40 3.60
CA ALA A 208 -10.97 17.24 3.96
C ALA A 208 -10.38 16.55 2.72
N PHE A 209 -11.13 16.54 1.60
CA PHE A 209 -10.64 16.00 0.33
C PHE A 209 -9.63 16.93 -0.34
N PHE A 210 -9.88 18.24 -0.36
CA PHE A 210 -8.92 19.20 -0.92
C PHE A 210 -7.60 19.14 -0.18
N PHE A 211 -7.66 19.07 1.16
CA PHE A 211 -6.47 18.83 1.98
C PHE A 211 -5.70 17.57 1.56
N LEU A 212 -6.40 16.43 1.44
CA LEU A 212 -5.76 15.16 1.09
C LEU A 212 -5.17 15.20 -0.33
N HIS A 213 -5.91 15.75 -1.29
CA HIS A 213 -5.48 15.91 -2.67
C HIS A 213 -4.21 16.78 -2.75
N ASP A 214 -4.19 17.93 -2.07
CA ASP A 214 -3.06 18.84 -2.07
C ASP A 214 -1.83 18.21 -1.42
N LEU A 215 -2.04 17.46 -0.34
CA LEU A 215 -0.97 16.69 0.32
C LEU A 215 -0.36 15.65 -0.62
N ILE A 216 -1.17 14.77 -1.21
CA ILE A 216 -0.68 13.71 -2.10
C ILE A 216 0.01 14.31 -3.33
N THR A 217 -0.61 15.33 -3.94
CA THR A 217 -0.06 16.01 -5.12
C THR A 217 1.29 16.65 -4.84
N SER A 218 1.48 17.23 -3.64
CA SER A 218 2.77 17.77 -3.21
C SER A 218 3.87 16.72 -3.26
N TYR A 219 3.61 15.52 -2.72
CA TYR A 219 4.60 14.42 -2.73
C TYR A 219 4.89 13.87 -4.13
N ILE A 220 3.86 13.78 -4.99
CA ILE A 220 4.05 13.32 -6.37
C ILE A 220 4.91 14.32 -7.16
N LYS A 221 4.64 15.63 -7.05
CA LYS A 221 5.38 16.68 -7.76
C LYS A 221 6.80 16.86 -7.24
N GLU A 222 7.02 16.75 -5.93
CA GLU A 222 8.37 16.88 -5.34
C GLU A 222 9.31 15.80 -5.88
N LYS A 223 8.80 14.58 -6.11
CA LYS A 223 9.56 13.50 -6.75
C LYS A 223 10.07 13.85 -8.15
N GLU A 224 9.35 14.69 -8.90
CA GLU A 224 9.77 15.13 -10.24
C GLU A 224 10.77 16.30 -10.21
N MET A 225 10.88 17.03 -9.09
CA MET A 225 11.72 18.22 -8.94
C MET A 225 13.10 17.96 -8.33
N CYS A 226 13.50 16.71 -8.09
CA CYS A 226 14.84 16.34 -7.58
C CYS A 226 15.81 15.83 -8.66
N PRO A 227 16.46 16.70 -9.47
CA PRO A 227 17.59 16.30 -10.30
C PRO A 227 18.88 16.30 -9.45
N GLY A 228 19.12 15.26 -8.66
CA GLY A 228 20.33 15.25 -7.80
C GLY A 228 20.67 14.01 -6.97
N SER A 229 19.88 12.94 -6.98
CA SER A 229 20.31 11.67 -6.38
C SER A 229 20.74 10.70 -7.47
N LEU A 230 21.99 10.26 -7.37
CA LEU A 230 22.73 9.31 -8.21
C LEU A 230 21.84 8.47 -9.15
N ALA A 231 21.99 8.73 -10.44
CA ALA A 231 21.45 7.91 -11.50
C ALA A 231 22.03 6.48 -11.43
N LEU A 232 21.25 5.54 -10.89
CA LEU A 232 21.20 4.21 -11.49
C LEU A 232 20.12 4.28 -12.58
N SER A 233 20.59 4.30 -13.82
CA SER A 233 19.77 4.24 -15.02
C SER A 233 18.76 3.11 -14.91
N SER A 234 17.48 3.46 -14.80
CA SER A 234 16.38 2.62 -15.23
C SER A 234 15.45 3.52 -16.01
N LYS A 235 15.35 3.22 -17.31
CA LYS A 235 14.56 3.95 -18.29
C LYS A 235 13.15 4.19 -17.73
N SER A 236 12.79 5.46 -17.74
CA SER A 236 11.46 6.00 -17.47
C SER A 236 10.39 5.13 -18.12
N LEU A 237 9.58 4.45 -17.31
CA LEU A 237 8.23 4.08 -17.69
C LEU A 237 7.41 5.36 -17.56
N GLU A 238 7.10 5.98 -18.70
CA GLU A 238 6.12 7.06 -18.78
C GLU A 238 4.78 6.56 -18.24
N LEU A 239 4.53 6.79 -16.96
CA LEU A 239 3.19 6.74 -16.38
C LEU A 239 2.47 8.01 -16.84
N SER A 240 2.04 7.99 -18.10
CA SER A 240 1.13 9.00 -18.64
C SER A 240 -0.06 9.13 -17.69
N HIS A 241 -0.34 10.37 -17.28
CA HIS A 241 -1.50 10.77 -16.52
C HIS A 241 -2.77 10.27 -17.20
N LYS A 242 -3.23 9.08 -16.81
CA LYS A 242 -4.60 8.64 -16.93
C LYS A 242 -5.08 8.40 -15.51
N LEU A 243 -5.80 9.37 -14.97
CA LEU A 243 -6.86 9.08 -14.01
C LEU A 243 -7.54 7.80 -14.52
N VAL A 244 -7.58 6.77 -13.67
CA VAL A 244 -8.32 5.54 -13.95
C VAL A 244 -9.77 5.95 -14.20
N SER A 245 -10.12 6.12 -15.47
CA SER A 245 -11.48 6.23 -15.92
C SER A 245 -12.04 4.81 -15.84
N TRP A 246 -12.77 4.53 -14.76
CA TRP A 246 -13.66 3.39 -14.72
C TRP A 246 -14.76 3.62 -15.78
N LYS A 247 -14.53 3.17 -17.01
CA LYS A 247 -15.61 2.89 -17.94
C LYS A 247 -16.14 1.51 -17.57
N ASN A 248 -17.21 1.51 -16.79
CA ASN A 248 -18.03 0.32 -16.58
C ASN A 248 -18.60 -0.07 -17.95
N GLN A 249 -18.03 -1.11 -18.58
CA GLN A 249 -18.60 -1.70 -19.79
C GLN A 249 -19.46 -2.89 -19.34
N ASP A 250 -20.77 -2.70 -19.52
CA ASP A 250 -21.84 -3.70 -19.50
C ASP A 250 -22.12 -4.44 -18.18
N SER A 251 -22.61 -3.69 -17.17
CA SER A 251 -23.53 -4.26 -16.18
C SER A 251 -24.95 -4.26 -16.75
N THR A 252 -25.33 -5.34 -17.44
CA THR A 252 -26.74 -5.58 -17.79
C THR A 252 -27.47 -6.10 -16.56
N TRP A 253 -28.25 -5.23 -15.92
CA TRP A 253 -29.19 -5.62 -14.88
C TRP A 253 -30.41 -6.28 -15.53
N HIS A 254 -30.50 -7.61 -15.46
CA HIS A 254 -31.76 -8.30 -15.74
C HIS A 254 -32.67 -8.18 -14.51
N GLN A 255 -33.78 -7.45 -14.66
CA GLN A 255 -34.88 -7.51 -13.70
C GLN A 255 -35.55 -8.88 -13.77
N PRO A 256 -35.89 -9.52 -12.64
CA PRO A 256 -36.76 -10.69 -12.66
C PRO A 256 -38.16 -10.24 -13.07
N THR A 257 -38.67 -10.77 -14.18
CA THR A 257 -40.09 -10.67 -14.51
C THR A 257 -40.88 -11.52 -13.53
N GLY A 258 -41.73 -10.88 -12.72
CA GLY A 258 -42.91 -11.51 -12.15
C GLY A 258 -44.00 -11.68 -13.20
#